data_AF-A0A966FC36-F1
#
_entry.id   AF-A0A966FC36-F1
#
_cell.length_a   1.000
_cell.length_b   1.000
_cell.length_c   1.000
_cell.angle_alpha   90.00
_cell.angle_beta   90.00
_cell.angle_gamma   90.00
#
_symmetry.space_group_name_H-M   'P 1'
#
loop_
_entity.id
_entity.type
_entity.pdbx_description
1 polymer ?
#
loop_
_entity_poly.entity_id
_entity_poly.type
_entity_poly.pdbx_seq_one_letter_code
_entity_poly.pdbx_strand_id
1 'polypeptide(L)'
;MQNNAPSSIRAKPAAALVVGGGIGGMRAALDMADAGLKVYLVEQTPCLGGRVAQLGFMFPQHDCVLCRGTPDHGYGCTRPSISPAYIQNNQHPNIQILTNTRIVDVAGEAGDFSVSLRQEPRYVDILRCINCNLCAEACPVELPDSYQLGMTKRKAAYKTAPRAAPDAYCIDKGPYCDDCGKCEKVCPTKAIDLNEQPRLLSVDVGAIILALGFQVYDATRLEELGHGRYPNVLSAMQYERLASRSGPTEGLVVRLSDNRPPKSIAWLQCIGSRDQENEFCSSICCMYATKEAILAKQRLKDVACSVFIMDERAFNKEYSAYFDKARNTHKIEYNRCRVSAIREDPETHDLILHYAEANGQLHQERFEMVVLAIGLQPPESAAQLSQILDIELNKYGFCTTDKFAPLQTSR
;
A
#
# COMPACT_ATOMS: atom_id res chain seq x y z
N MET A 1 -25.89 -16.43 56.02
CA MET A 1 -25.78 -15.17 55.25
C MET A 1 -24.35 -15.09 54.73
N GLN A 2 -24.13 -15.51 53.48
CA GLN A 2 -22.83 -15.37 52.82
C GLN A 2 -22.75 -13.95 52.24
N ASN A 3 -21.74 -13.20 52.67
CA ASN A 3 -21.41 -11.87 52.16
C ASN A 3 -20.94 -11.99 50.71
N ASN A 4 -21.83 -11.72 49.75
CA ASN A 4 -21.40 -11.36 48.39
C ASN A 4 -20.90 -9.92 48.44
N ALA A 5 -19.57 -9.76 48.46
CA ALA A 5 -18.96 -8.47 48.14
C ALA A 5 -19.37 -8.07 46.72
N PRO A 6 -19.77 -6.81 46.46
CA PRO A 6 -20.07 -6.37 45.11
C PRO A 6 -18.78 -6.46 44.28
N SER A 7 -18.82 -7.25 43.20
CA SER A 7 -17.77 -7.25 42.18
C SER A 7 -17.55 -5.81 41.72
N SER A 8 -16.34 -5.28 41.88
CA SER A 8 -15.99 -3.95 41.40
C SER A 8 -16.27 -3.89 39.90
N ILE A 9 -17.29 -3.16 39.49
CA ILE A 9 -17.61 -2.95 38.07
C ILE A 9 -16.46 -2.11 37.51
N ARG A 10 -15.51 -2.76 36.83
CA ARG A 10 -14.44 -2.08 36.09
C ARG A 10 -15.14 -1.18 35.06
N ALA A 11 -14.88 0.13 35.11
CA ALA A 11 -15.44 1.04 34.12
C ALA A 11 -14.97 0.60 32.74
N LYS A 12 -15.92 0.39 31.81
CA LYS A 12 -15.60 -0.08 30.47
C LYS A 12 -14.64 0.92 29.80
N PRO A 13 -13.59 0.44 29.10
CA PRO A 13 -12.64 1.33 28.45
C PRO A 13 -13.31 2.21 27.39
N ALA A 14 -13.20 3.54 27.55
CA ALA A 14 -13.61 4.53 26.55
C ALA A 14 -12.56 4.69 25.44
N ALA A 15 -12.09 3.57 24.90
CA ALA A 15 -11.03 3.52 23.90
C ALA A 15 -11.28 2.44 22.84
N ALA A 16 -10.81 2.67 21.62
CA ALA A 16 -10.82 1.71 20.53
C ALA A 16 -9.40 1.46 19.99
N LEU A 17 -9.16 0.25 19.48
CA LEU A 17 -7.94 -0.12 18.76
C LEU A 17 -8.23 -0.19 17.27
N VAL A 18 -7.43 0.47 16.45
CA VAL A 18 -7.44 0.32 14.99
C VAL A 18 -6.14 -0.32 14.54
N VAL A 19 -6.25 -1.42 13.79
CA VAL A 19 -5.11 -2.21 13.31
C VAL A 19 -4.94 -1.98 11.81
N GLY A 20 -3.88 -1.28 11.44
CA GLY A 20 -3.54 -0.91 10.07
C GLY A 20 -3.67 0.59 9.82
N GLY A 21 -2.55 1.24 9.53
CA GLY A 21 -2.41 2.67 9.25
C GLY A 21 -2.65 3.07 7.79
N GLY A 22 -3.39 2.26 7.02
CA GLY A 22 -3.84 2.62 5.67
C GLY A 22 -5.01 3.61 5.68
N ILE A 23 -5.51 3.97 4.49
CA ILE A 23 -6.59 4.97 4.35
C ILE A 23 -7.85 4.59 5.15
N GLY A 24 -8.23 3.30 5.17
CA GLY A 24 -9.40 2.81 5.90
C GLY A 24 -9.23 2.94 7.42
N GLY A 25 -8.09 2.51 7.96
CA GLY A 25 -7.82 2.58 9.40
C GLY A 25 -7.63 4.03 9.87
N MET A 26 -6.93 4.86 9.10
CA MET A 26 -6.85 6.29 9.39
C MET A 26 -8.22 6.99 9.32
N ARG A 27 -9.12 6.59 8.42
CA ARG A 27 -10.46 7.17 8.43
C ARG A 27 -11.24 6.75 9.67
N ALA A 28 -11.23 5.46 10.01
CA ALA A 28 -11.92 4.94 11.18
C ALA A 28 -11.39 5.57 12.49
N ALA A 29 -10.07 5.71 12.62
CA ALA A 29 -9.46 6.32 13.80
C ALA A 29 -9.85 7.79 13.94
N LEU A 30 -9.87 8.56 12.85
CA LEU A 30 -10.26 9.97 12.88
C LEU A 30 -11.73 10.14 13.27
N ASP A 31 -12.63 9.36 12.68
CA ASP A 31 -14.07 9.47 12.96
C ASP A 31 -14.42 9.14 14.41
N MET A 32 -13.79 8.10 14.97
CA MET A 32 -13.95 7.77 16.39
C MET A 32 -13.36 8.83 17.31
N ALA A 33 -12.21 9.40 16.92
CA ALA A 33 -11.53 10.42 17.70
C ALA A 33 -12.30 11.75 17.72
N ASP A 34 -12.88 12.14 16.59
CA ASP A 34 -13.78 13.30 16.45
C ASP A 34 -15.08 13.10 17.26
N ALA A 35 -15.54 11.86 17.39
CA ALA A 35 -16.65 11.49 18.28
C ALA A 35 -16.28 11.49 19.78
N GLY A 36 -15.02 11.82 20.13
CA GLY A 36 -14.54 11.94 21.50
C GLY A 36 -13.98 10.66 22.12
N LEU A 37 -13.82 9.58 21.35
CA LEU A 37 -13.23 8.34 21.83
C LEU A 37 -11.70 8.41 21.76
N LYS A 38 -11.01 7.82 22.75
CA LYS A 38 -9.57 7.58 22.62
C LYS A 38 -9.32 6.48 21.60
N VAL A 39 -8.34 6.65 20.72
CA VAL A 39 -8.00 5.66 19.70
C VAL A 39 -6.52 5.32 19.73
N TYR A 40 -6.22 4.04 19.78
CA TYR A 40 -4.89 3.51 19.51
C TYR A 40 -4.83 3.10 18.04
N LEU A 41 -3.98 3.74 17.23
CA LEU A 41 -3.77 3.37 15.82
C LEU A 41 -2.45 2.61 15.69
N VAL A 42 -2.53 1.30 15.51
CA VAL A 42 -1.39 0.40 15.39
C VAL A 42 -1.06 0.18 13.91
N GLU A 43 0.21 0.37 13.56
CA GLU A 43 0.75 0.15 12.21
C GLU A 43 2.03 -0.69 12.30
N GLN A 44 2.07 -1.78 11.53
CA GLN A 44 3.19 -2.73 11.56
C GLN A 44 4.47 -2.15 10.95
N THR A 45 4.34 -1.26 9.96
CA THR A 45 5.47 -0.62 9.28
C THR A 45 5.92 0.65 9.99
N PRO A 46 7.07 1.24 9.61
CA PRO A 46 7.54 2.49 10.20
C PRO A 46 6.70 3.72 9.84
N CYS A 47 5.68 3.63 8.98
CA CYS A 47 4.87 4.79 8.64
C CYS A 47 3.43 4.46 8.24
N LEU A 48 2.53 5.41 8.46
CA LEU A 48 1.16 5.37 7.96
C LEU A 48 1.09 5.54 6.43
N GLY A 49 -0.10 5.36 5.87
CA GLY A 49 -0.43 5.62 4.46
C GLY A 49 -0.70 4.37 3.63
N GLY A 50 -0.17 3.21 4.04
CA GLY A 50 -0.33 1.94 3.34
C GLY A 50 0.02 2.02 1.84
N ARG A 51 -0.67 1.22 1.01
CA ARG A 51 -0.46 1.19 -0.45
C ARG A 51 -0.81 2.50 -1.15
N VAL A 52 -1.76 3.26 -0.61
CA VAL A 52 -2.18 4.55 -1.20
C VAL A 52 -1.03 5.55 -1.19
N ALA A 53 -0.18 5.55 -0.15
CA ALA A 53 1.00 6.41 -0.12
C ALA A 53 1.99 6.15 -1.27
N GLN A 54 1.98 4.95 -1.87
CA GLN A 54 2.82 4.60 -3.01
C GLN A 54 2.25 5.09 -4.35
N LEU A 55 0.99 5.53 -4.41
CA LEU A 55 0.35 5.99 -5.63
C LEU A 55 0.80 7.42 -5.98
N GLY A 56 0.83 7.73 -7.27
CA GLY A 56 1.00 9.11 -7.73
C GLY A 56 -0.33 9.88 -7.68
N PHE A 57 -1.36 9.27 -8.27
CA PHE A 57 -2.67 9.89 -8.53
C PHE A 57 -3.79 8.88 -8.29
N MET A 58 -4.98 9.35 -7.88
CA MET A 58 -6.18 8.49 -7.76
C MET A 58 -7.14 8.69 -8.91
N PHE A 59 -7.78 7.60 -9.36
CA PHE A 59 -8.93 7.69 -10.25
C PHE A 59 -10.21 7.99 -9.45
N PRO A 60 -11.26 8.50 -10.09
CA PRO A 60 -11.28 9.04 -11.46
C PRO A 60 -10.81 10.51 -11.55
N GLN A 61 -10.62 11.21 -10.43
CA GLN A 61 -10.37 12.67 -10.41
C GLN A 61 -8.94 13.08 -10.78
N HIS A 62 -7.98 12.15 -10.67
CA HIS A 62 -6.55 12.39 -10.85
C HIS A 62 -6.00 13.34 -9.78
N ASP A 63 -6.47 13.21 -8.54
CA ASP A 63 -5.92 13.95 -7.41
C ASP A 63 -4.55 13.39 -7.03
N CYS A 64 -3.59 14.31 -6.82
CA CYS A 64 -2.24 13.96 -6.40
C CYS A 64 -2.23 13.42 -4.96
N VAL A 65 -1.68 12.22 -4.79
CA VAL A 65 -1.66 11.50 -3.51
C VAL A 65 -0.45 11.89 -2.65
N LEU A 66 0.53 12.60 -3.21
CA LEU A 66 1.71 13.08 -2.49
C LEU A 66 1.41 14.29 -1.60
N CYS A 67 0.32 15.00 -1.85
CA CYS A 67 0.00 16.20 -1.09
C CYS A 67 -0.62 15.82 0.27
N ARG A 68 -0.11 16.39 1.37
CA ARG A 68 -0.52 16.02 2.74
C ARG A 68 -1.32 17.08 3.49
N GLY A 69 -1.77 18.12 2.78
CA GLY A 69 -2.21 19.32 3.48
C GLY A 69 -1.01 19.99 4.14
N THR A 70 -1.31 21.05 4.84
CA THR A 70 -0.43 21.69 5.82
C THR A 70 -1.25 21.85 7.10
N PRO A 71 -0.64 21.95 8.29
CA PRO A 71 -1.35 22.04 9.56
C PRO A 71 -2.49 23.08 9.60
N ASP A 72 -2.33 24.19 8.87
CA ASP A 72 -3.31 25.27 8.68
C ASP A 72 -4.62 24.84 7.98
N HIS A 73 -4.65 23.69 7.32
CA HIS A 73 -5.88 23.15 6.73
C HIS A 73 -6.83 22.49 7.76
N GLY A 74 -6.43 22.42 9.04
CA GLY A 74 -7.22 21.85 10.14
C GLY A 74 -7.47 20.33 10.03
N TYR A 75 -8.22 19.77 10.98
CA TYR A 75 -8.54 18.33 11.02
C TYR A 75 -9.50 17.87 9.90
N GLY A 76 -10.24 18.81 9.28
CA GLY A 76 -11.22 18.52 8.23
C GLY A 76 -10.64 18.30 6.83
N CYS A 77 -9.33 18.45 6.63
CA CYS A 77 -8.70 18.26 5.32
C CYS A 77 -8.51 16.76 5.00
N THR A 78 -9.47 16.18 4.29
CA THR A 78 -9.39 14.79 3.83
C THR A 78 -8.56 14.68 2.55
N ARG A 79 -7.22 14.75 2.67
CA ARG A 79 -6.32 14.34 1.58
C ARG A 79 -6.15 12.82 1.58
N PRO A 80 -5.95 12.20 0.40
CA PRO A 80 -6.24 10.78 0.25
C PRO A 80 -5.19 9.82 0.80
N SER A 81 -3.92 10.24 0.93
CA SER A 81 -2.90 9.38 1.51
C SER A 81 -2.90 9.49 3.03
N ILE A 82 -2.57 10.67 3.57
CA ILE A 82 -2.43 10.94 5.00
C ILE A 82 -3.04 12.31 5.30
N SER A 83 -4.03 12.31 6.19
CA SER A 83 -4.67 13.54 6.69
C SER A 83 -3.68 14.37 7.54
N PRO A 84 -3.79 15.71 7.54
CA PRO A 84 -3.06 16.57 8.47
C PRO A 84 -3.20 16.16 9.94
N ALA A 85 -4.29 15.49 10.32
CA ALA A 85 -4.57 15.02 11.68
C ALA A 85 -3.56 13.97 12.20
N TYR A 86 -2.67 13.47 11.34
CA TYR A 86 -1.64 12.49 11.67
C TYR A 86 -0.22 13.07 11.62
N ILE A 87 -0.08 14.33 11.21
CA ILE A 87 1.22 14.99 11.03
C ILE A 87 1.66 15.58 12.37
N GLN A 88 2.95 15.47 12.66
CA GLN A 88 3.56 16.04 13.86
C GLN A 88 3.19 17.53 14.03
N ASN A 89 2.92 17.95 15.27
CA ASN A 89 2.41 19.29 15.64
C ASN A 89 0.96 19.59 15.18
N ASN A 90 0.29 18.64 14.54
CA ASN A 90 -1.13 18.73 14.18
C ASN A 90 -1.85 17.38 14.44
N GLN A 91 -1.29 16.56 15.33
CA GLN A 91 -1.85 15.25 15.65
C GLN A 91 -3.13 15.41 16.46
N HIS A 92 -4.17 14.69 16.07
CA HIS A 92 -5.42 14.71 16.82
C HIS A 92 -5.19 14.23 18.27
N PRO A 93 -5.64 14.98 19.30
CA PRO A 93 -5.28 14.71 20.70
C PRO A 93 -5.80 13.35 21.22
N ASN A 94 -6.89 12.85 20.65
CA ASN A 94 -7.46 11.54 21.02
C ASN A 94 -6.81 10.35 20.28
N ILE A 95 -5.89 10.56 19.34
CA ILE A 95 -5.26 9.48 18.58
C ILE A 95 -3.82 9.26 19.04
N GLN A 96 -3.54 8.06 19.53
CA GLN A 96 -2.19 7.60 19.81
C GLN A 96 -1.69 6.70 18.67
N ILE A 97 -0.68 7.17 17.94
CA ILE A 97 -0.09 6.44 16.80
C ILE A 97 1.03 5.53 17.31
N LEU A 98 0.96 4.24 16.96
CA LEU A 98 1.92 3.21 17.32
C LEU A 98 2.44 2.54 16.03
N THR A 99 3.47 3.11 15.40
CA THR A 99 4.19 2.48 14.27
C THR A 99 5.14 1.39 14.75
N ASN A 100 5.63 0.55 13.83
CA ASN A 100 6.46 -0.63 14.14
C ASN A 100 5.81 -1.55 15.19
N THR A 101 4.48 -1.59 15.24
CA THR A 101 3.74 -2.25 16.32
C THR A 101 2.83 -3.33 15.76
N ARG A 102 2.84 -4.49 16.40
CA ARG A 102 1.96 -5.62 16.06
C ARG A 102 1.21 -6.14 17.29
N ILE A 103 0.06 -6.75 17.05
CA ILE A 103 -0.66 -7.50 18.07
C ILE A 103 0.09 -8.80 18.34
N VAL A 104 0.23 -9.13 19.62
CA VAL A 104 0.78 -10.41 20.09
C VAL A 104 -0.35 -11.32 20.57
N ASP A 105 -1.27 -10.76 21.34
CA ASP A 105 -2.35 -11.52 21.99
C ASP A 105 -3.55 -10.61 22.30
N VAL A 106 -4.74 -11.20 22.35
CA VAL A 106 -6.00 -10.51 22.66
C VAL A 106 -6.84 -11.35 23.61
N ALA A 107 -7.09 -10.83 24.80
CA ALA A 107 -7.98 -11.43 25.78
C ALA A 107 -9.25 -10.57 25.97
N GLY A 108 -10.33 -11.19 26.46
CA GLY A 108 -11.58 -10.50 26.79
C GLY A 108 -12.65 -10.62 25.71
N GLU A 109 -13.65 -9.74 25.77
CA GLU A 109 -14.84 -9.78 24.91
C GLU A 109 -15.28 -8.36 24.51
N ALA A 110 -16.29 -8.26 23.65
CA ALA A 110 -16.79 -6.98 23.17
C ALA A 110 -17.13 -6.03 24.33
N GLY A 111 -16.47 -4.88 24.35
CA GLY A 111 -16.59 -3.88 25.40
C GLY A 111 -15.56 -3.97 26.53
N ASP A 112 -14.74 -5.01 26.60
CA ASP A 112 -13.67 -5.19 27.61
C ASP A 112 -12.55 -6.11 27.07
N PHE A 113 -11.81 -5.64 26.05
CA PHE A 113 -10.62 -6.31 25.55
C PHE A 113 -9.36 -5.81 26.24
N SER A 114 -8.44 -6.72 26.53
CA SER A 114 -7.04 -6.43 26.88
C SER A 114 -6.15 -6.91 25.75
N VAL A 115 -5.49 -5.97 25.06
CA VAL A 115 -4.66 -6.25 23.88
C VAL A 115 -3.19 -6.09 24.20
N SER A 116 -2.41 -7.16 24.00
CA SER A 116 -0.96 -7.15 24.12
C SER A 116 -0.32 -6.75 22.79
N LEU A 117 0.48 -5.70 22.81
CA LEU A 117 1.17 -5.15 21.66
C LEU A 117 2.69 -5.28 21.82
N ARG A 118 3.38 -5.57 20.72
CA ARG A 118 4.84 -5.52 20.63
C ARG A 118 5.24 -4.44 19.65
N GLN A 119 5.91 -3.42 20.16
CA GLN A 119 6.50 -2.34 19.38
C GLN A 119 7.99 -2.61 19.18
N GLU A 120 8.38 -2.87 17.94
CA GLU A 120 9.79 -2.99 17.56
C GLU A 120 10.46 -1.60 17.56
N PRO A 121 11.73 -1.51 17.95
CA PRO A 121 12.47 -0.25 17.99
C PRO A 121 12.55 0.39 16.59
N ARG A 122 12.43 1.72 16.56
CA ARG A 122 12.75 2.50 15.36
C ARG A 122 14.25 2.76 15.26
N TYR A 123 14.93 2.73 16.41
CA TYR A 123 16.30 3.18 16.63
C TYR A 123 16.53 4.67 16.33
N VAL A 124 15.45 5.43 16.19
CA VAL A 124 15.48 6.87 15.90
C VAL A 124 14.36 7.55 16.68
N ASP A 125 14.71 8.51 17.53
CA ASP A 125 13.78 9.39 18.22
C ASP A 125 13.14 10.35 17.20
N ILE A 126 11.83 10.21 17.03
CA ILE A 126 11.03 11.01 16.08
C ILE A 126 11.01 12.50 16.43
N LEU A 127 11.16 12.88 17.70
CA LEU A 127 11.11 14.27 18.15
C LEU A 127 12.46 14.97 17.95
N ARG A 128 13.55 14.21 17.89
CA ARG A 128 14.91 14.73 17.67
C ARG A 128 15.36 14.64 16.23
N CYS A 129 14.72 13.81 15.40
CA CYS A 129 15.11 13.64 14.00
C CYS A 129 14.79 14.90 13.19
N ILE A 130 15.80 15.46 12.51
CA ILE A 130 15.67 16.65 11.66
C ILE A 130 15.69 16.33 10.16
N ASN A 131 15.55 15.05 9.78
CA ASN A 131 15.47 14.61 8.39
C ASN A 131 16.65 15.00 7.48
N CYS A 132 17.87 15.11 8.03
CA CYS A 132 19.04 15.64 7.33
C CYS A 132 19.79 14.65 6.41
N ASN A 133 19.34 13.40 6.25
CA ASN A 133 19.95 12.35 5.40
C ASN A 133 21.35 11.83 5.77
N LEU A 134 22.07 12.49 6.68
CA LEU A 134 23.45 12.10 7.06
C LEU A 134 23.61 10.63 7.47
N CYS A 135 22.61 10.09 8.19
CA CYS A 135 22.64 8.69 8.64
C CYS A 135 22.56 7.68 7.49
N ALA A 136 21.81 7.99 6.43
CA ALA A 136 21.72 7.15 5.25
C ALA A 136 23.03 7.21 4.44
N GLU A 137 23.58 8.41 4.24
CA GLU A 137 24.85 8.60 3.54
C GLU A 137 26.02 7.85 4.21
N ALA A 138 26.05 7.83 5.54
CA ALA A 138 27.08 7.13 6.30
C ALA A 138 26.89 5.59 6.35
N CYS A 139 25.72 5.08 5.99
CA CYS A 139 25.39 3.67 6.09
C CYS A 139 26.02 2.87 4.92
N PRO A 140 26.85 1.84 5.20
CA PRO A 140 27.50 1.07 4.15
C PRO A 140 26.57 0.04 3.48
N VAL A 141 25.45 -0.31 4.13
CA VAL A 141 24.54 -1.36 3.68
C VAL A 141 23.63 -0.84 2.57
N GLU A 142 23.45 -1.64 1.51
CA GLU A 142 22.44 -1.39 0.47
C GLU A 142 21.43 -2.53 0.40
N LEU A 143 20.15 -2.18 0.33
CA LEU A 143 19.01 -3.10 0.29
C LEU A 143 18.04 -2.67 -0.82
N PRO A 144 17.27 -3.58 -1.41
CA PRO A 144 16.16 -3.19 -2.28
C PRO A 144 15.19 -2.25 -1.55
N ASP A 145 14.77 -1.18 -2.21
CA ASP A 145 13.81 -0.23 -1.66
C ASP A 145 12.39 -0.77 -1.83
N SER A 146 11.77 -1.18 -0.73
CA SER A 146 10.41 -1.73 -0.71
C SER A 146 9.34 -0.70 -1.08
N TYR A 147 9.57 0.59 -0.79
CA TYR A 147 8.65 1.66 -1.19
C TYR A 147 8.67 1.87 -2.71
N GLN A 148 9.83 1.65 -3.34
CA GLN A 148 10.04 1.69 -4.80
C GLN A 148 9.94 0.31 -5.46
N LEU A 149 9.43 -0.71 -4.75
CA LEU A 149 9.20 -2.08 -5.24
C LEU A 149 10.46 -2.73 -5.83
N GLY A 150 11.60 -2.50 -5.19
CA GLY A 150 12.89 -3.08 -5.58
C GLY A 150 13.53 -2.49 -6.83
N MET A 151 12.92 -1.47 -7.47
CA MET A 151 13.49 -0.82 -8.66
C MET A 151 14.74 0.03 -8.34
N THR A 152 14.89 0.42 -7.08
CA THR A 152 16.07 1.12 -6.57
C THR A 152 16.57 0.47 -5.30
N LYS A 153 17.75 0.89 -4.87
CA LYS A 153 18.31 0.53 -3.57
C LYS A 153 18.08 1.65 -2.56
N ARG A 154 17.92 1.28 -1.30
CA ARG A 154 17.97 2.14 -0.12
C ARG A 154 19.09 1.67 0.81
N LYS A 155 19.37 2.46 1.84
CA LYS A 155 20.29 2.07 2.92
C LYS A 155 19.54 1.40 4.07
N ALA A 156 20.27 0.81 5.03
CA ALA A 156 19.66 0.30 6.27
C ALA A 156 19.16 1.45 7.16
N ALA A 157 19.85 2.59 7.17
CA ALA A 157 19.31 3.85 7.68
C ALA A 157 18.54 4.54 6.55
N TYR A 158 17.21 4.65 6.67
CA TYR A 158 16.38 5.13 5.56
C TYR A 158 15.16 5.89 6.05
N LYS A 159 14.52 6.59 5.11
CA LYS A 159 13.20 7.17 5.27
C LYS A 159 12.25 6.47 4.32
N THR A 160 11.17 5.88 4.83
CA THR A 160 10.27 5.02 4.05
C THR A 160 9.65 5.73 2.85
N ALA A 161 9.27 7.00 3.02
CA ALA A 161 8.70 7.81 1.95
C ALA A 161 9.13 9.27 2.14
N PRO A 162 9.27 10.07 1.07
CA PRO A 162 9.72 11.46 1.18
C PRO A 162 8.93 12.31 2.19
N ARG A 163 7.63 12.03 2.32
CA ARG A 163 6.74 12.74 3.23
C ARG A 163 6.29 11.93 4.45
N ALA A 164 6.83 10.75 4.78
CA ALA A 164 6.35 9.77 5.78
C ALA A 164 5.68 10.34 7.07
N ALA A 165 4.73 9.59 7.65
CA ALA A 165 4.16 9.92 8.98
C ALA A 165 4.32 8.72 9.92
N PRO A 166 5.04 8.82 11.04
CA PRO A 166 5.85 9.96 11.49
C PRO A 166 6.94 10.39 10.49
N ASP A 167 7.26 11.67 10.46
CA ASP A 167 8.23 12.25 9.53
C ASP A 167 9.66 12.12 10.08
N ALA A 168 10.16 10.88 10.11
CA ALA A 168 11.47 10.57 10.65
C ALA A 168 12.11 9.38 9.92
N TYR A 169 13.44 9.31 10.00
CA TYR A 169 14.21 8.13 9.59
C TYR A 169 13.94 6.94 10.51
N CYS A 170 14.33 5.76 10.06
CA CYS A 170 14.36 4.51 10.81
C CYS A 170 15.61 3.70 10.44
N ILE A 171 16.05 2.82 11.34
CA ILE A 171 17.14 1.88 11.05
C ILE A 171 16.55 0.48 10.91
N ASP A 172 16.78 -0.16 9.76
CA ASP A 172 16.45 -1.56 9.52
C ASP A 172 17.60 -2.45 10.00
N LYS A 173 17.45 -3.02 11.20
CA LYS A 173 18.51 -3.81 11.85
C LYS A 173 18.29 -5.31 11.61
N GLY A 174 18.65 -5.76 10.41
CA GLY A 174 18.71 -7.17 10.03
C GLY A 174 20.11 -7.79 10.15
N PRO A 175 20.30 -9.05 9.72
CA PRO A 175 21.59 -9.76 9.77
C PRO A 175 22.70 -9.11 8.92
N TYR A 176 22.33 -8.20 8.03
CA TYR A 176 23.26 -7.40 7.20
C TYR A 176 23.77 -6.14 7.91
N CYS A 177 23.21 -5.78 9.07
CA CYS A 177 23.67 -4.65 9.88
C CYS A 177 24.64 -5.17 10.94
N ASP A 178 25.90 -4.77 10.86
CA ASP A 178 27.00 -5.20 11.74
C ASP A 178 27.16 -4.33 12.99
N ASP A 179 26.19 -3.45 13.27
CA ASP A 179 26.23 -2.48 14.37
C ASP A 179 27.48 -1.58 14.36
N CYS A 180 28.02 -1.21 13.18
CA CYS A 180 29.22 -0.37 13.07
C CYS A 180 29.10 1.06 13.69
N GLY A 181 27.89 1.49 14.07
CA GLY A 181 27.63 2.76 14.76
C GLY A 181 27.86 4.03 13.94
N LYS A 182 28.09 3.91 12.62
CA LYS A 182 28.36 5.07 11.75
C LYS A 182 27.19 6.05 11.71
N CYS A 183 25.96 5.55 11.57
CA CYS A 183 24.75 6.37 11.54
C CYS A 183 24.56 7.17 12.83
N GLU A 184 24.82 6.57 14.00
CA GLU A 184 24.75 7.22 15.30
C GLU A 184 25.80 8.33 15.46
N LYS A 185 27.06 8.07 15.08
CA LYS A 185 28.16 9.04 15.15
C LYS A 185 27.92 10.30 14.32
N VAL A 186 27.31 10.18 13.14
CA VAL A 186 27.04 11.32 12.26
C VAL A 186 25.75 12.07 12.59
N CYS A 187 24.91 11.57 13.50
CA CYS A 187 23.63 12.18 13.84
C CYS A 187 23.82 13.43 14.70
N PRO A 188 23.57 14.65 14.19
CA PRO A 188 23.87 15.89 14.91
C PRO A 188 22.98 16.09 16.15
N THR A 189 21.76 15.57 16.13
CA THR A 189 20.79 15.70 17.21
C THR A 189 20.79 14.54 18.19
N LYS A 190 21.68 13.55 17.99
CA LYS A 190 21.72 12.31 18.78
C LYS A 190 20.34 11.66 18.88
N ALA A 191 19.64 11.61 17.75
CA ALA A 191 18.33 10.98 17.63
C ALA A 191 18.44 9.45 17.50
N ILE A 192 19.59 8.93 17.08
CA ILE A 192 19.77 7.50 16.82
C ILE A 192 20.24 6.80 18.10
N ASP A 193 19.59 5.70 18.44
CA ASP A 193 19.97 4.78 19.51
C ASP A 193 19.84 3.35 18.99
N LEU A 194 20.97 2.70 18.67
CA LEU A 194 20.99 1.33 18.13
C LEU A 194 20.76 0.25 19.19
N ASN A 195 20.70 0.64 20.46
CA ASN A 195 20.45 -0.24 21.60
C ASN A 195 18.99 -0.16 22.07
N GLU A 196 18.12 0.63 21.42
CA GLU A 196 16.69 0.68 21.71
C GLU A 196 16.09 -0.74 21.69
N GLN A 197 15.41 -1.11 22.78
CA GLN A 197 14.83 -2.44 22.94
C GLN A 197 13.35 -2.45 22.53
N PRO A 198 12.83 -3.59 22.03
CA PRO A 198 11.40 -3.77 21.81
C PRO A 198 10.59 -3.50 23.09
N ARG A 199 9.44 -2.86 22.93
CA ARG A 199 8.53 -2.54 24.05
C ARG A 199 7.30 -3.44 23.99
N LEU A 200 6.94 -4.02 25.13
CA LEU A 200 5.67 -4.70 25.33
C LEU A 200 4.70 -3.72 25.98
N LEU A 201 3.55 -3.52 25.35
CA LEU A 201 2.50 -2.62 25.80
C LEU A 201 1.22 -3.43 25.99
N SER A 202 0.42 -3.07 26.98
CA SER A 202 -0.95 -3.57 27.12
C SER A 202 -1.91 -2.39 27.04
N VAL A 203 -2.98 -2.54 26.26
CA VAL A 203 -4.03 -1.54 26.12
C VAL A 203 -5.40 -2.18 26.37
N ASP A 204 -6.20 -1.53 27.22
CA ASP A 204 -7.60 -1.90 27.43
C ASP A 204 -8.48 -1.11 26.44
N VAL A 205 -9.30 -1.82 25.65
CA VAL A 205 -10.17 -1.22 24.62
C VAL A 205 -11.54 -1.88 24.58
N GLY A 206 -12.57 -1.11 24.22
CA GLY A 206 -13.93 -1.62 24.09
C GLY A 206 -14.21 -2.26 22.72
N ALA A 207 -13.45 -1.87 21.69
CA ALA A 207 -13.61 -2.35 20.33
C ALA A 207 -12.28 -2.42 19.58
N ILE A 208 -12.20 -3.32 18.61
CA ILE A 208 -11.05 -3.50 17.71
C ILE A 208 -11.56 -3.39 16.26
N ILE A 209 -10.93 -2.54 15.45
CA ILE A 209 -11.19 -2.41 14.02
C ILE A 209 -10.00 -2.96 13.25
N LEU A 210 -10.24 -3.94 12.38
CA LEU A 210 -9.24 -4.49 11.48
C LEU A 210 -9.28 -3.77 10.13
N ALA A 211 -8.23 -3.00 9.86
CA ALA A 211 -8.02 -2.26 8.62
C ALA A 211 -6.70 -2.69 7.96
N LEU A 212 -6.48 -4.01 7.87
CA LEU A 212 -5.23 -4.64 7.45
C LEU A 212 -4.85 -4.36 5.98
N GLY A 213 -5.79 -3.86 5.19
CA GLY A 213 -5.59 -3.58 3.77
C GLY A 213 -5.49 -4.84 2.93
N PHE A 214 -4.54 -4.85 2.00
CA PHE A 214 -4.32 -5.95 1.06
C PHE A 214 -2.85 -6.05 0.68
N GLN A 215 -2.46 -7.20 0.16
CA GLN A 215 -1.23 -7.36 -0.60
C GLN A 215 -1.53 -7.45 -2.10
N VAL A 216 -0.53 -7.17 -2.91
CA VAL A 216 -0.66 -7.26 -4.37
C VAL A 216 -0.21 -8.64 -4.83
N TYR A 217 -0.86 -9.18 -5.87
CA TYR A 217 -0.50 -10.48 -6.43
C TYR A 217 0.93 -10.48 -6.98
N ASP A 218 1.68 -11.55 -6.68
CA ASP A 218 3.02 -11.76 -7.23
C ASP A 218 2.93 -12.32 -8.66
N ALA A 219 3.11 -11.43 -9.63
CA ALA A 219 3.06 -11.78 -11.05
C ALA A 219 4.24 -12.62 -11.54
N THR A 220 5.30 -12.83 -10.75
CA THR A 220 6.39 -13.73 -11.14
C THR A 220 5.94 -15.19 -11.24
N ARG A 221 4.81 -15.52 -10.60
CA ARG A 221 4.15 -16.84 -10.66
C ARG A 221 3.55 -17.15 -12.03
N LEU A 222 3.34 -16.14 -12.88
CA LEU A 222 2.83 -16.28 -14.24
C LEU A 222 4.00 -16.15 -15.23
N GLU A 223 4.81 -17.20 -15.32
CA GLU A 223 6.05 -17.23 -16.11
C GLU A 223 5.83 -16.86 -17.58
N GLU A 224 4.66 -17.20 -18.13
CA GLU A 224 4.25 -16.88 -19.50
C GLU A 224 4.13 -15.38 -19.77
N LEU A 225 3.98 -14.56 -18.71
CA LEU A 225 3.94 -13.10 -18.81
C LEU A 225 5.32 -12.46 -18.57
N GLY A 226 6.31 -13.23 -18.11
CA GLY A 226 7.70 -12.78 -18.05
C GLY A 226 8.00 -11.67 -17.04
N HIS A 227 7.15 -11.44 -16.04
CA HIS A 227 7.44 -10.47 -14.97
C HIS A 227 8.66 -10.92 -14.15
N GLY A 228 9.59 -9.99 -13.88
CA GLY A 228 10.87 -10.29 -13.23
C GLY A 228 11.94 -10.89 -14.15
N ARG A 229 11.55 -11.38 -15.35
CA ARG A 229 12.47 -11.85 -16.40
C ARG A 229 12.73 -10.78 -17.45
N TYR A 230 11.67 -10.15 -17.96
CA TYR A 230 11.75 -9.12 -18.99
C TYR A 230 11.74 -7.73 -18.35
N PRO A 231 12.78 -6.90 -18.53
CA PRO A 231 12.88 -5.59 -17.87
C PRO A 231 11.68 -4.66 -18.15
N ASN A 232 11.09 -4.77 -19.34
CA ASN A 232 9.99 -3.91 -19.77
C ASN A 232 8.59 -4.45 -19.41
N VAL A 233 8.51 -5.56 -18.66
CA VAL A 233 7.25 -6.09 -18.08
C VAL A 233 7.15 -5.66 -16.61
N LEU A 234 6.34 -4.64 -16.37
CA LEU A 234 6.15 -4.03 -15.06
C LEU A 234 4.85 -4.51 -14.42
N SER A 235 4.80 -4.58 -13.10
CA SER A 235 3.53 -4.54 -12.39
C SER A 235 2.92 -3.14 -12.44
N ALA A 236 1.60 -3.03 -12.34
CA ALA A 236 0.91 -1.74 -12.20
C ALA A 236 1.47 -0.88 -11.07
N MET A 237 1.84 -1.49 -9.94
CA MET A 237 2.45 -0.77 -8.83
C MET A 237 3.86 -0.24 -9.17
N GLN A 238 4.67 -0.96 -9.96
CA GLN A 238 5.95 -0.42 -10.45
C GLN A 238 5.73 0.73 -11.43
N TYR A 239 4.74 0.60 -12.31
CA TYR A 239 4.34 1.71 -13.18
C TYR A 239 3.90 2.94 -12.38
N GLU A 240 3.09 2.78 -11.33
CA GLU A 240 2.73 3.86 -10.40
C GLU A 240 3.95 4.54 -9.80
N ARG A 241 4.95 3.75 -9.40
CA ARG A 241 6.21 4.29 -8.88
C ARG A 241 6.96 5.07 -9.95
N LEU A 242 7.12 4.57 -11.18
CA LEU A 242 7.76 5.33 -12.28
C LEU A 242 7.00 6.63 -12.60
N ALA A 243 5.67 6.57 -12.65
CA ALA A 243 4.82 7.72 -12.93
C ALA A 243 4.71 8.69 -11.73
N SER A 244 5.16 8.33 -10.53
CA SER A 244 5.08 9.20 -9.36
C SER A 244 6.26 10.17 -9.30
N ARG A 245 6.01 11.44 -8.92
CA ARG A 245 7.09 12.41 -8.65
C ARG A 245 7.97 12.06 -7.45
N SER A 246 7.49 11.16 -6.58
CA SER A 246 8.31 10.58 -5.50
C SER A 246 8.95 9.26 -5.90
N GLY A 247 8.77 8.86 -7.16
CA GLY A 247 9.29 7.66 -7.76
C GLY A 247 10.78 7.73 -8.06
N PRO A 248 11.39 6.62 -8.48
CA PRO A 248 12.81 6.55 -8.78
C PRO A 248 13.21 7.36 -10.02
N THR A 249 12.26 7.66 -10.90
CA THR A 249 12.45 8.43 -12.13
C THR A 249 11.74 9.78 -12.09
N GLU A 250 11.34 10.24 -10.89
CA GLU A 250 10.68 11.53 -10.65
C GLU A 250 9.44 11.82 -11.51
N GLY A 251 8.75 10.76 -11.95
CA GLY A 251 7.54 10.84 -12.77
C GLY A 251 7.77 10.62 -14.27
N LEU A 252 9.02 10.35 -14.68
CA LEU A 252 9.36 9.98 -16.05
C LEU A 252 9.12 8.48 -16.26
N VAL A 253 8.18 8.14 -17.13
CA VAL A 253 7.92 6.76 -17.54
C VAL A 253 8.95 6.37 -18.58
N VAL A 254 9.81 5.41 -18.25
CA VAL A 254 10.89 4.91 -19.10
C VAL A 254 10.92 3.39 -19.12
N ARG A 255 11.41 2.82 -20.22
CA ARG A 255 11.75 1.40 -20.33
C ARG A 255 12.92 1.09 -19.41
N LEU A 256 12.83 0.03 -18.60
CA LEU A 256 13.91 -0.31 -17.67
C LEU A 256 15.10 -0.97 -18.35
N SER A 257 14.94 -1.47 -19.59
CA SER A 257 16.06 -2.02 -20.37
C SER A 257 17.06 -0.97 -20.83
N ASP A 258 16.59 0.24 -21.18
CA ASP A 258 17.41 1.24 -21.89
C ASP A 258 17.16 2.70 -21.47
N ASN A 259 16.30 2.95 -20.49
CA ASN A 259 15.89 4.26 -19.98
C ASN A 259 15.24 5.20 -21.02
N ARG A 260 14.75 4.68 -22.16
CA ARG A 260 14.04 5.49 -23.16
C ARG A 260 12.53 5.57 -22.86
N PRO A 261 11.86 6.68 -23.18
CA PRO A 261 10.41 6.76 -23.10
C PRO A 261 9.76 5.76 -24.08
N PRO A 262 8.81 4.91 -23.65
CA PRO A 262 8.16 3.95 -24.54
C PRO A 262 7.20 4.65 -25.51
N LYS A 263 7.18 4.19 -26.77
CA LYS A 263 6.23 4.65 -27.79
C LYS A 263 4.93 3.84 -27.83
N SER A 264 4.91 2.65 -27.25
CA SER A 264 3.72 1.83 -27.13
C SER A 264 3.69 1.09 -25.79
N ILE A 265 2.53 1.12 -25.13
CA ILE A 265 2.33 0.48 -23.82
C ILE A 265 1.04 -0.35 -23.84
N ALA A 266 1.13 -1.59 -23.38
CA ALA A 266 -0.02 -2.48 -23.18
C ALA A 266 -0.32 -2.71 -21.70
N TRP A 267 -1.58 -2.56 -21.29
CA TRP A 267 -2.05 -2.95 -19.95
C TRP A 267 -2.82 -4.25 -20.02
N LEU A 268 -2.41 -5.24 -19.24
CA LEU A 268 -3.05 -6.56 -19.21
C LEU A 268 -3.91 -6.69 -17.96
N GLN A 269 -5.21 -6.90 -18.14
CA GLN A 269 -6.16 -7.01 -17.04
C GLN A 269 -6.22 -8.41 -16.43
N CYS A 270 -6.75 -8.46 -15.20
CA CYS A 270 -7.07 -9.70 -14.50
C CYS A 270 -5.83 -10.59 -14.25
N ILE A 271 -4.69 -9.99 -13.94
CA ILE A 271 -3.48 -10.73 -13.57
C ILE A 271 -3.59 -11.16 -12.11
N GLY A 272 -3.64 -12.47 -11.84
CA GLY A 272 -3.89 -13.01 -10.50
C GLY A 272 -5.33 -12.77 -10.00
N SER A 273 -6.30 -12.72 -10.91
CA SER A 273 -7.73 -12.54 -10.60
C SER A 273 -8.59 -13.11 -11.72
N ARG A 274 -9.77 -13.63 -11.39
CA ARG A 274 -10.64 -14.33 -12.34
C ARG A 274 -9.87 -15.41 -13.10
N ASP A 275 -9.10 -16.19 -12.36
CA ASP A 275 -8.37 -17.36 -12.83
C ASP A 275 -8.72 -18.58 -11.96
N GLN A 276 -8.07 -19.73 -12.24
CA GLN A 276 -8.38 -20.99 -11.56
C GLN A 276 -7.99 -20.99 -10.07
N GLU A 277 -7.01 -20.17 -9.68
CA GLU A 277 -6.58 -20.06 -8.27
C GLU A 277 -7.35 -18.96 -7.53
N ASN A 278 -7.61 -17.84 -8.21
CA ASN A 278 -8.24 -16.63 -7.68
C ASN A 278 -9.50 -16.32 -8.49
N GLU A 279 -10.60 -17.01 -8.16
CA GLU A 279 -11.88 -16.88 -8.90
C GLU A 279 -12.49 -15.47 -8.84
N PHE A 280 -12.17 -14.70 -7.80
CA PHE A 280 -12.76 -13.40 -7.54
C PHE A 280 -12.15 -12.28 -8.40
N CYS A 281 -12.85 -11.16 -8.47
CA CYS A 281 -12.36 -9.95 -9.11
C CYS A 281 -11.77 -9.00 -8.07
N SER A 282 -10.58 -8.47 -8.36
CA SER A 282 -9.90 -7.47 -7.55
C SER A 282 -10.53 -6.07 -7.56
N SER A 283 -11.65 -5.89 -8.26
CA SER A 283 -12.52 -4.70 -8.32
C SER A 283 -11.91 -3.41 -8.89
N ILE A 284 -10.66 -3.07 -8.58
CA ILE A 284 -10.06 -1.77 -8.92
C ILE A 284 -9.16 -1.77 -10.16
N CYS A 285 -8.78 -2.95 -10.68
CA CYS A 285 -7.76 -3.08 -11.74
C CYS A 285 -8.15 -2.46 -13.09
N CYS A 286 -9.41 -2.55 -13.47
CA CYS A 286 -9.89 -1.89 -14.69
C CYS A 286 -9.75 -0.36 -14.60
N MET A 287 -9.94 0.20 -13.40
CA MET A 287 -9.90 1.65 -13.16
C MET A 287 -8.49 2.19 -13.03
N TYR A 288 -7.61 1.55 -12.25
CA TYR A 288 -6.24 2.04 -12.14
C TYR A 288 -5.47 1.90 -13.45
N ALA A 289 -5.69 0.84 -14.25
CA ALA A 289 -5.02 0.71 -15.53
C ALA A 289 -5.49 1.76 -16.54
N THR A 290 -6.80 2.06 -16.54
CA THR A 290 -7.33 3.17 -17.34
C THR A 290 -6.73 4.51 -16.91
N LYS A 291 -6.55 4.72 -15.61
CA LYS A 291 -5.85 5.89 -15.07
C LYS A 291 -4.40 5.94 -15.55
N GLU A 292 -3.66 4.87 -15.38
CA GLU A 292 -2.26 4.77 -15.83
C GLU A 292 -2.14 5.04 -17.34
N ALA A 293 -3.02 4.48 -18.17
CA ALA A 293 -3.05 4.73 -19.61
C ALA A 293 -3.36 6.20 -19.96
N ILE A 294 -4.30 6.84 -19.24
CA ILE A 294 -4.56 8.28 -19.42
C ILE A 294 -3.33 9.10 -19.01
N LEU A 295 -2.70 8.78 -17.88
CA LEU A 295 -1.50 9.46 -17.42
C LEU A 295 -0.33 9.29 -18.41
N ALA A 296 -0.20 8.12 -19.03
CA ALA A 296 0.75 7.88 -20.11
C ALA A 296 0.49 8.85 -21.27
N LYS A 297 -0.75 8.91 -21.78
CA LYS A 297 -1.16 9.82 -22.88
C LYS A 297 -0.94 11.30 -22.55
N GLN A 298 -1.03 11.68 -21.28
CA GLN A 298 -0.81 13.07 -20.85
C GLN A 298 0.67 13.46 -20.74
N ARG A 299 1.59 12.49 -20.63
CA ARG A 299 3.00 12.74 -20.28
C ARG A 299 3.99 12.29 -21.32
N LEU A 300 3.64 11.25 -22.08
CA LEU A 300 4.46 10.73 -23.15
C LEU A 300 3.92 11.24 -24.47
N LYS A 301 4.82 11.79 -25.29
CA LYS A 301 4.50 12.29 -26.61
C LYS A 301 4.23 11.12 -27.55
N ASP A 302 3.13 11.19 -28.30
CA ASP A 302 2.76 10.24 -29.37
C ASP A 302 2.72 8.76 -28.94
N VAL A 303 2.49 8.48 -27.65
CA VAL A 303 2.43 7.09 -27.15
C VAL A 303 1.15 6.39 -27.59
N ALA A 304 1.25 5.16 -28.09
CA ALA A 304 0.14 4.25 -28.29
C ALA A 304 -0.19 3.51 -26.98
N CYS A 305 -1.46 3.45 -26.60
CA CYS A 305 -1.88 2.81 -25.35
C CYS A 305 -3.05 1.87 -25.61
N SER A 306 -2.85 0.60 -25.26
CA SER A 306 -3.85 -0.46 -25.47
C SER A 306 -4.09 -1.21 -24.17
N VAL A 307 -5.36 -1.45 -23.84
CA VAL A 307 -5.78 -2.17 -22.63
C VAL A 307 -6.45 -3.47 -23.06
N PHE A 308 -5.88 -4.59 -22.65
CA PHE A 308 -6.38 -5.94 -22.91
C PHE A 308 -7.27 -6.38 -21.75
N ILE A 309 -8.57 -6.52 -22.01
CA ILE A 309 -9.60 -6.67 -20.96
C ILE A 309 -10.65 -7.71 -21.35
N MET A 310 -11.17 -8.46 -20.37
CA MET A 310 -12.31 -9.37 -20.60
C MET A 310 -13.65 -8.62 -20.53
N ASP A 311 -13.84 -7.86 -19.46
CA ASP A 311 -15.05 -7.08 -19.18
C ASP A 311 -14.69 -5.76 -18.50
N GLU A 312 -15.42 -4.70 -18.85
CA GLU A 312 -15.28 -3.39 -18.25
C GLU A 312 -16.09 -3.31 -16.95
N ARG A 313 -15.39 -3.22 -15.81
CA ARG A 313 -16.04 -3.18 -14.48
C ARG A 313 -16.13 -1.76 -13.93
N ALA A 314 -17.01 -0.98 -14.54
CA ALA A 314 -17.28 0.42 -14.19
C ALA A 314 -18.46 0.57 -13.21
N PHE A 315 -18.35 0.02 -12.00
CA PHE A 315 -19.51 -0.16 -11.11
C PHE A 315 -19.86 1.05 -10.21
N ASN A 316 -19.03 2.08 -10.15
CA ASN A 316 -19.25 3.24 -9.28
C ASN A 316 -19.58 4.51 -10.09
N LYS A 317 -20.00 5.56 -9.40
CA LYS A 317 -20.34 6.86 -9.99
C LYS A 317 -19.20 7.35 -10.89
N GLU A 318 -19.58 7.82 -12.08
CA GLU A 318 -18.69 8.37 -13.11
C GLU A 318 -17.68 7.39 -13.73
N TYR A 319 -17.65 6.11 -13.34
CA TYR A 319 -16.66 5.17 -13.89
C TYR A 319 -16.92 4.86 -15.38
N SER A 320 -18.17 4.78 -15.81
CA SER A 320 -18.49 4.57 -17.23
C SER A 320 -18.06 5.77 -18.08
N ALA A 321 -18.38 6.99 -17.63
CA ALA A 321 -17.94 8.23 -18.28
C ALA A 321 -16.40 8.35 -18.30
N TYR A 322 -15.72 7.78 -17.32
CA TYR A 322 -14.26 7.74 -17.27
C TYR A 322 -13.65 6.84 -18.36
N PHE A 323 -14.24 5.67 -18.63
CA PHE A 323 -13.88 4.84 -19.80
C PHE A 323 -14.19 5.54 -21.11
N ASP A 324 -15.33 6.22 -21.22
CA ASP A 324 -15.68 6.98 -22.42
C ASP A 324 -14.68 8.11 -22.69
N LYS A 325 -14.24 8.82 -21.65
CA LYS A 325 -13.18 9.82 -21.75
C LYS A 325 -11.85 9.19 -22.20
N ALA A 326 -11.50 8.03 -21.65
CA ALA A 326 -10.29 7.29 -22.04
C ALA A 326 -10.28 6.96 -23.55
N ARG A 327 -11.40 6.46 -24.09
CA ARG A 327 -11.54 6.15 -25.53
C ARG A 327 -11.62 7.39 -26.39
N ASN A 328 -12.58 8.28 -26.08
CA ASN A 328 -12.98 9.34 -26.99
C ASN A 328 -12.00 10.50 -27.00
N THR A 329 -11.48 10.88 -25.82
CA THR A 329 -10.55 12.00 -25.66
C THR A 329 -9.09 11.55 -25.76
N HIS A 330 -8.72 10.51 -25.02
CA HIS A 330 -7.31 10.07 -24.93
C HIS A 330 -6.92 9.01 -25.97
N LYS A 331 -7.87 8.52 -26.77
CA LYS A 331 -7.64 7.52 -27.82
C LYS A 331 -6.90 6.28 -27.28
N ILE A 332 -7.35 5.80 -26.12
CA ILE A 332 -6.90 4.52 -25.55
C ILE A 332 -7.72 3.41 -26.19
N GLU A 333 -7.03 2.40 -26.70
CA GLU A 333 -7.65 1.23 -27.32
C GLU A 333 -8.01 0.19 -26.26
N TYR A 334 -9.18 -0.41 -26.38
CA TYR A 334 -9.63 -1.47 -25.48
C TYR A 334 -9.87 -2.74 -26.30
N ASN A 335 -9.02 -3.73 -26.09
CA ASN A 335 -9.03 -5.00 -26.79
C ASN A 335 -9.71 -6.05 -25.92
N ARG A 336 -10.84 -6.58 -26.39
CA ARG A 336 -11.62 -7.56 -25.64
C ARG A 336 -11.04 -8.97 -25.78
N CYS A 337 -9.99 -9.26 -25.04
CA CYS A 337 -9.36 -10.58 -24.99
C CYS A 337 -8.50 -10.73 -23.72
N ARG A 338 -7.99 -11.95 -23.52
CA ARG A 338 -6.96 -12.25 -22.51
C ARG A 338 -5.68 -12.66 -23.22
N VAL A 339 -4.58 -12.01 -22.89
CA VAL A 339 -3.26 -12.34 -23.43
C VAL A 339 -2.81 -13.68 -22.87
N SER A 340 -2.32 -14.55 -23.73
CA SER A 340 -1.88 -15.90 -23.37
C SER A 340 -0.41 -15.98 -23.01
N ALA A 341 0.44 -15.18 -23.65
CA ALA A 341 1.88 -15.18 -23.41
C ALA A 341 2.54 -13.89 -23.92
N ILE A 342 3.70 -13.57 -23.34
CA ILE A 342 4.60 -12.51 -23.79
C ILE A 342 5.94 -13.13 -24.16
N ARG A 343 6.49 -12.72 -25.31
CA ARG A 343 7.87 -12.99 -25.70
C ARG A 343 8.64 -11.69 -25.83
N GLU A 344 9.92 -11.69 -25.52
CA GLU A 344 10.80 -10.54 -25.71
C GLU A 344 11.65 -10.73 -26.98
N ASP A 345 11.78 -9.66 -27.76
CA ASP A 345 12.77 -9.55 -28.84
C ASP A 345 14.14 -9.28 -28.21
N PRO A 346 15.14 -10.19 -28.33
CA PRO A 346 16.40 -10.06 -27.62
C PRO A 346 17.29 -8.92 -28.12
N GLU A 347 17.03 -8.37 -29.30
CA GLU A 347 17.79 -7.24 -29.84
C GLU A 347 17.22 -5.90 -29.39
N THR A 348 15.89 -5.77 -29.44
CA THR A 348 15.21 -4.49 -29.16
C THR A 348 14.64 -4.38 -27.76
N HIS A 349 14.51 -5.50 -27.02
CA HIS A 349 13.76 -5.61 -25.77
C HIS A 349 12.27 -5.23 -25.90
N ASP A 350 11.72 -5.28 -27.11
CA ASP A 350 10.28 -5.10 -27.31
C ASP A 350 9.53 -6.39 -26.96
N LEU A 351 8.27 -6.24 -26.57
CA LEU A 351 7.43 -7.29 -26.04
C LEU A 351 6.35 -7.66 -27.07
N ILE A 352 6.31 -8.93 -27.45
CA ILE A 352 5.38 -9.50 -28.42
C ILE A 352 4.29 -10.23 -27.64
N LEU A 353 3.08 -9.66 -27.66
CA LEU A 353 1.90 -10.23 -27.01
C LEU A 353 1.25 -11.24 -27.95
N HIS A 354 0.92 -12.40 -27.41
CA HIS A 354 0.12 -13.41 -28.08
C HIS A 354 -1.28 -13.44 -27.47
N TYR A 355 -2.31 -13.30 -28.29
CA TYR A 355 -3.71 -13.37 -27.85
C TYR A 355 -4.62 -13.89 -28.96
N ALA A 356 -5.82 -14.32 -28.58
CA ALA A 356 -6.87 -14.71 -29.51
C ALA A 356 -8.02 -13.69 -29.48
N GLU A 357 -8.54 -13.34 -30.65
CA GLU A 357 -9.80 -12.61 -30.77
C GLU A 357 -11.01 -13.51 -30.49
N ALA A 358 -12.19 -12.90 -30.37
CA ALA A 358 -13.45 -13.62 -30.17
C ALA A 358 -13.79 -14.61 -31.30
N ASN A 359 -13.26 -14.40 -32.51
CA ASN A 359 -13.42 -15.31 -33.65
C ASN A 359 -12.40 -16.47 -33.66
N GLY A 360 -11.50 -16.54 -32.68
CA GLY A 360 -10.43 -17.54 -32.59
C GLY A 360 -9.17 -17.22 -33.39
N GLN A 361 -9.11 -16.08 -34.08
CA GLN A 361 -7.91 -15.64 -34.79
C GLN A 361 -6.79 -15.30 -33.80
N LEU A 362 -5.63 -15.91 -34.01
CA LEU A 362 -4.43 -15.63 -33.23
C LEU A 362 -3.75 -14.36 -33.75
N HIS A 363 -3.42 -13.47 -32.82
CA HIS A 363 -2.72 -12.22 -33.10
C HIS A 363 -1.39 -12.16 -32.37
N GLN A 364 -0.46 -11.45 -33.00
CA GLN A 364 0.81 -11.07 -32.42
C GLN A 364 0.98 -9.57 -32.56
N GLU A 365 1.20 -8.89 -31.46
CA GLU A 365 1.29 -7.44 -31.44
C GLU A 365 2.48 -7.00 -30.59
N ARG A 366 3.21 -5.98 -31.07
CA ARG A 366 4.48 -5.54 -30.47
C ARG A 366 4.28 -4.26 -29.66
N PHE A 367 4.78 -4.28 -28.42
CA PHE A 367 4.76 -3.16 -27.50
C PHE A 367 6.15 -2.90 -26.91
N GLU A 368 6.50 -1.66 -26.63
CA GLU A 368 7.80 -1.33 -26.01
C GLU A 368 7.78 -1.48 -24.47
N MET A 369 6.58 -1.50 -23.87
CA MET A 369 6.36 -1.73 -22.44
C MET A 369 5.05 -2.46 -22.20
N VAL A 370 5.03 -3.36 -21.21
CA VAL A 370 3.81 -4.03 -20.74
C VAL A 370 3.63 -3.78 -19.26
N VAL A 371 2.40 -3.46 -18.87
CA VAL A 371 1.99 -3.26 -17.48
C VAL A 371 0.96 -4.31 -17.10
N LEU A 372 1.30 -5.12 -16.11
CA LEU A 372 0.43 -6.15 -15.55
C LEU A 372 -0.48 -5.53 -14.49
N ALA A 373 -1.78 -5.48 -14.77
CA ALA A 373 -2.78 -5.04 -13.80
C ALA A 373 -3.04 -6.17 -12.79
N ILE A 374 -2.14 -6.26 -11.81
CA ILE A 374 -2.12 -7.27 -10.76
C ILE A 374 -3.29 -7.13 -9.78
N GLY A 375 -3.81 -8.28 -9.38
CA GLY A 375 -4.89 -8.43 -8.42
C GLY A 375 -4.47 -8.13 -6.99
N LEU A 376 -5.45 -8.20 -6.10
CA LEU A 376 -5.32 -8.01 -4.67
C LEU A 376 -5.53 -9.36 -3.96
N GLN A 377 -4.74 -9.58 -2.92
CA GLN A 377 -4.81 -10.75 -2.06
C GLN A 377 -4.92 -10.32 -0.60
N PRO A 378 -5.40 -11.21 0.29
CA PRO A 378 -5.33 -10.97 1.72
C PRO A 378 -3.89 -10.70 2.16
N PRO A 379 -3.65 -9.80 3.12
CA PRO A 379 -2.30 -9.60 3.64
C PRO A 379 -1.79 -10.87 4.33
N GLU A 380 -0.48 -11.15 4.28
CA GLU A 380 0.15 -12.31 4.91
C GLU A 380 -0.21 -12.46 6.40
N SER A 381 -0.39 -11.34 7.11
CA SER A 381 -0.75 -11.32 8.53
C SER A 381 -2.21 -11.68 8.81
N ALA A 382 -3.08 -11.79 7.81
CA ALA A 382 -4.51 -12.04 7.99
C ALA A 382 -4.77 -13.38 8.71
N ALA A 383 -4.10 -14.46 8.30
CA ALA A 383 -4.30 -15.79 8.88
C ALA A 383 -3.79 -15.87 10.33
N GLN A 384 -2.67 -15.21 10.65
CA GLN A 384 -2.15 -15.17 12.01
C GLN A 384 -3.07 -14.32 12.91
N LEU A 385 -3.50 -13.15 12.43
CA LEU A 385 -4.37 -12.26 13.19
C LEU A 385 -5.76 -12.88 13.40
N SER A 386 -6.27 -13.64 12.43
CA SER A 386 -7.56 -14.32 12.58
C SER A 386 -7.53 -15.36 13.69
N GLN A 387 -6.40 -16.06 13.86
CA GLN A 387 -6.19 -17.00 14.97
C GLN A 387 -6.09 -16.27 16.32
N ILE A 388 -5.33 -15.16 16.39
CA ILE A 388 -5.18 -14.38 17.63
C ILE A 388 -6.53 -13.78 18.07
N LEU A 389 -7.32 -13.30 17.11
CA LEU A 389 -8.60 -12.63 17.37
C LEU A 389 -9.79 -13.57 17.40
N ASP A 390 -9.60 -14.86 17.10
CA ASP A 390 -10.68 -15.85 16.99
C ASP A 390 -11.79 -15.38 16.03
N ILE A 391 -11.40 -14.99 14.82
CA ILE A 391 -12.33 -14.57 13.76
C ILE A 391 -12.24 -15.47 12.53
N GLU A 392 -13.36 -15.61 11.84
CA GLU A 392 -13.46 -16.43 10.63
C GLU A 392 -12.97 -15.69 9.39
N LEU A 393 -12.28 -16.42 8.52
CA LEU A 393 -11.93 -16.00 7.17
C LEU A 393 -12.80 -16.72 6.14
N ASN A 394 -13.10 -16.05 5.04
CA ASN A 394 -13.83 -16.65 3.92
C ASN A 394 -12.91 -17.56 3.10
N LYS A 395 -13.46 -18.27 2.11
CA LYS A 395 -12.68 -19.20 1.25
C LYS A 395 -11.53 -18.56 0.48
N TYR A 396 -11.47 -17.23 0.41
CA TYR A 396 -10.41 -16.47 -0.26
C TYR A 396 -9.38 -15.89 0.72
N GLY A 397 -9.54 -16.10 2.03
CA GLY A 397 -8.64 -15.62 3.07
C GLY A 397 -8.89 -14.18 3.56
N PHE A 398 -9.97 -13.53 3.11
CA PHE A 398 -10.42 -12.24 3.69
C PHE A 398 -11.34 -12.48 4.88
N CYS A 399 -11.55 -11.47 5.72
CA CYS A 399 -12.48 -11.56 6.85
C CYS A 399 -13.89 -11.95 6.35
N THR A 400 -14.50 -12.93 7.01
CA THR A 400 -15.92 -13.24 6.80
C THR A 400 -16.76 -12.13 7.42
N THR A 401 -17.76 -11.64 6.68
CA THR A 401 -18.71 -10.62 7.16
C THR A 401 -20.14 -11.00 6.79
N ASP A 402 -21.10 -10.47 7.55
CA ASP A 402 -22.52 -10.67 7.29
C ASP A 402 -23.05 -9.67 6.24
N LYS A 403 -24.06 -10.07 5.47
CA LYS A 403 -24.65 -9.22 4.42
C LYS A 403 -25.38 -8.00 5.00
N PHE A 404 -25.99 -8.12 6.16
CA PHE A 404 -26.72 -7.04 6.84
C PHE A 404 -25.82 -6.26 7.81
N ALA A 405 -24.69 -6.84 8.23
CA ALA A 405 -23.64 -6.19 8.99
C ALA A 405 -22.25 -6.34 8.32
N PRO A 406 -22.01 -5.66 7.18
CA PRO A 406 -20.82 -5.88 6.34
C PRO A 406 -19.48 -5.43 6.95
N LEU A 407 -19.52 -4.80 8.12
CA LEU A 407 -18.35 -4.34 8.88
C LEU A 407 -18.17 -5.08 10.21
N GLN A 408 -19.04 -6.05 10.53
CA GLN A 408 -18.91 -6.88 11.72
C GLN A 408 -18.25 -8.21 11.36
N THR A 409 -17.39 -8.68 12.26
CA THR A 409 -16.73 -9.98 12.13
C THR A 409 -17.60 -11.07 12.77
N SER A 410 -17.11 -12.31 12.79
CA SER A 410 -17.73 -13.41 13.54
C SER A 410 -17.63 -13.25 15.07
N ARG A 411 -16.82 -12.29 15.55
CA ARG A 411 -16.63 -11.93 16.95
C ARG A 411 -16.97 -10.47 17.23
#